data_AF-A0A931AL57-F1
#
_entry.id   AF-A0A931AL57-F1
#
_cell.length_a   1.000
_cell.length_b   1.000
_cell.length_c   1.000
_cell.angle_alpha   90.00
_cell.angle_beta   90.00
_cell.angle_gamma   90.00
#
_symmetry.space_group_name_H-M   'P 1'
#
loop_
_entity.id
_entity.type
_entity.pdbx_description
1 polymer ?
#
loop_
_entity_poly.entity_id
_entity_poly.type
_entity_poly.pdbx_seq_one_letter_code
_entity_poly.pdbx_strand_id
1 'polypeptide(L)'
;MAKRRLRTGPTAALPAKPDPAELLRIVQLADPAARRDGDDIVATDVRVCAPVEAESDLVGGELEKVWAVRVAAEGPLPLDFFDRYLAEGIAFRLKGLAVCRGEVCDPADDETSGPAVVLPVRPTADELAPRLEPDEEDEAVFTAGDIRAMVVPLKGRPPAVEELVPFATELTAIELRGEEPAKLGTFALELSEALNGLVVDRWRFRVDAAEDLLPPA
;
A
#
# COMPACT_ATOMS: atom_id res chain seq x y z
N MET A 1 -30.84 21.43 4.34
CA MET A 1 -29.63 21.04 5.08
C MET A 1 -28.49 20.90 4.08
N ALA A 2 -27.42 21.67 4.25
CA ALA A 2 -26.34 21.69 3.27
C ALA A 2 -25.67 20.32 3.23
N LYS A 3 -25.73 19.62 2.08
CA LYS A 3 -24.83 18.51 1.75
C LYS A 3 -23.42 19.01 2.04
N ARG A 4 -22.84 18.58 3.16
CA ARG A 4 -21.47 18.89 3.55
C ARG A 4 -20.61 18.12 2.55
N ARG A 5 -20.45 18.69 1.34
CA ARG A 5 -19.54 18.19 0.31
C ARG A 5 -18.25 17.87 1.04
N LEU A 6 -17.85 16.60 1.07
CA LEU A 6 -16.57 16.17 1.60
C LEU A 6 -15.49 16.91 0.80
N ARG A 7 -15.10 18.08 1.28
CA ARG A 7 -13.97 18.87 0.77
C ARG A 7 -12.66 18.39 1.40
N THR A 8 -12.59 17.14 1.87
CA THR A 8 -11.64 16.74 2.91
C THR A 8 -11.13 15.33 2.70
N GLY A 9 -9.92 15.20 2.13
CA GLY A 9 -9.09 13.98 2.17
C GLY A 9 -9.60 12.71 1.46
N PRO A 10 -8.72 11.81 1.02
CA PRO A 10 -9.08 10.42 0.73
C PRO A 10 -9.77 9.76 1.92
N THR A 11 -10.72 8.86 1.68
CA THR A 11 -11.53 8.22 2.72
C THR A 11 -11.68 6.74 2.45
N ALA A 12 -11.43 5.89 3.44
CA ALA A 12 -11.84 4.50 3.43
C ALA A 12 -13.29 4.40 3.95
N ALA A 13 -14.20 3.90 3.13
CA ALA A 13 -15.59 3.66 3.45
C ALA A 13 -15.78 2.18 3.75
N LEU A 14 -16.02 1.84 5.02
CA LEU A 14 -15.98 0.48 5.53
C LEU A 14 -17.39 -0.06 5.83
N PRO A 15 -17.64 -1.37 5.64
CA PRO A 15 -18.96 -1.97 5.88
C PRO A 15 -19.32 -2.08 7.37
N ALA A 16 -18.33 -1.97 8.25
CA ALA A 16 -18.48 -2.02 9.71
C ALA A 16 -17.52 -1.04 10.39
N LYS A 17 -17.83 -0.67 11.64
CA LYS A 17 -16.93 0.15 12.44
C LYS A 17 -15.63 -0.63 12.68
N PRO A 18 -14.46 -0.13 12.26
CA PRO A 18 -13.22 -0.86 12.47
C PRO A 18 -12.84 -0.87 13.95
N ASP A 19 -12.23 -1.95 14.40
CA ASP A 19 -11.60 -1.98 15.72
C ASP A 19 -10.42 -0.99 15.76
N PRO A 20 -10.32 -0.11 16.76
CA PRO A 20 -9.25 0.89 16.81
C PRO A 20 -7.83 0.30 16.93
N ALA A 21 -7.66 -0.92 17.44
CA ALA A 21 -6.35 -1.57 17.53
C ALA A 21 -5.97 -2.20 16.19
N GLU A 22 -6.94 -2.83 15.52
CA GLU A 22 -6.76 -3.34 14.16
C GLU A 22 -6.45 -2.21 13.17
N LEU A 23 -7.19 -1.09 13.21
CA LEU A 23 -6.93 0.05 12.34
C LEU A 23 -5.52 0.61 12.55
N LEU A 24 -5.06 0.73 13.80
CA LEU A 24 -3.68 1.14 14.09
C LEU A 24 -2.67 0.14 13.51
N ARG A 25 -2.87 -1.16 13.72
CA ARG A 25 -1.98 -2.21 13.18
C ARG A 25 -1.89 -2.11 11.65
N ILE A 26 -3.00 -1.88 10.97
CA ILE A 26 -3.03 -1.71 9.51
C ILE A 26 -2.23 -0.48 9.08
N VAL A 27 -2.45 0.67 9.72
CA VAL A 27 -1.69 1.90 9.41
C VAL A 27 -0.20 1.70 9.68
N GLN A 28 0.17 0.90 10.68
CA GLN A 28 1.56 0.59 11.00
C GLN A 28 2.29 -0.24 9.93
N LEU A 29 1.56 -0.95 9.06
CA LEU A 29 2.18 -1.59 7.89
C LEU A 29 2.65 -0.53 6.87
N ALA A 30 1.97 0.61 6.76
CA ALA A 30 2.35 1.70 5.86
C ALA A 30 3.34 2.68 6.51
N ASP A 31 3.26 2.86 7.83
CA ASP A 31 4.17 3.68 8.64
C ASP A 31 4.41 3.03 10.01
N PRO A 32 5.56 2.37 10.23
CA PRO A 32 5.90 1.72 11.49
C PRO A 32 5.88 2.65 12.72
N ALA A 33 6.04 3.97 12.53
CA ALA A 33 6.01 4.97 13.59
C ALA A 33 4.59 5.49 13.89
N ALA A 34 3.57 5.02 13.16
CA ALA A 34 2.20 5.41 13.36
C ALA A 34 1.72 5.11 14.79
N ARG A 35 0.99 6.07 15.37
CA ARG A 35 0.55 6.02 16.76
C ARG A 35 -0.80 6.70 16.94
N ARG A 36 -1.49 6.34 18.03
CA ARG A 36 -2.73 7.02 18.42
C ARG A 36 -2.45 8.44 18.90
N ASP A 37 -3.39 9.32 18.58
CA ASP A 37 -3.52 10.66 19.12
C ASP A 37 -5.00 10.91 19.45
N GLY A 38 -5.37 10.60 20.69
CA GLY A 38 -6.78 10.49 21.07
C GLY A 38 -7.47 9.34 20.33
N ASP A 39 -8.57 9.65 19.63
CA ASP A 39 -9.33 8.69 18.81
C ASP A 39 -8.81 8.61 17.36
N ASP A 40 -7.85 9.46 17.00
CA ASP A 40 -7.21 9.48 15.67
C ASP A 40 -5.89 8.69 15.68
N ILE A 41 -5.34 8.44 14.49
CA ILE A 41 -3.99 7.90 14.29
C ILE A 41 -3.18 8.92 13.49
N VAL A 42 -1.97 9.21 13.94
CA VAL A 42 -0.99 10.04 13.22
C VAL A 42 0.03 9.12 12.59
N ALA A 43 0.26 9.28 11.29
CA ALA A 43 1.26 8.59 10.50
C ALA A 43 1.96 9.62 9.61
N THR A 44 3.27 9.81 9.79
CA THR A 44 4.07 10.80 9.07
C THR A 44 3.42 12.20 9.08
N ASP A 45 2.93 12.69 7.94
CA ASP A 45 2.32 14.00 7.72
C ASP A 45 0.79 13.91 7.52
N VAL A 46 0.19 12.77 7.85
CA VAL A 46 -1.25 12.53 7.74
C VAL A 46 -1.86 12.09 9.08
N ARG A 47 -3.15 12.38 9.20
CA ARG A 47 -4.03 11.97 10.28
C ARG A 47 -5.15 11.11 9.73
N VAL A 48 -5.23 9.89 10.22
CA VAL A 48 -6.37 9.00 10.04
C VAL A 48 -7.38 9.33 11.14
N CYS A 49 -8.47 9.99 10.76
CA CYS A 49 -9.49 10.44 11.70
C CYS A 49 -10.30 9.25 12.27
N ALA A 50 -10.81 9.43 13.48
CA ALA A 50 -11.73 8.50 14.12
C ALA A 50 -12.89 8.08 13.17
N PRO A 51 -13.26 6.79 13.12
CA PRO A 51 -14.33 6.31 12.26
C PRO A 51 -15.67 6.96 12.61
N VAL A 52 -16.38 7.47 11.61
CA VAL A 52 -17.72 8.05 11.75
C VAL A 52 -18.73 7.30 10.89
N GLU A 53 -19.95 7.11 11.38
CA GLU A 53 -21.03 6.59 10.56
C GLU A 53 -21.40 7.61 9.46
N ALA A 54 -21.59 7.11 8.24
CA ALA A 54 -21.90 7.90 7.07
C ALA A 54 -23.09 7.28 6.30
N GLU A 55 -23.74 8.11 5.49
CA GLU A 55 -24.82 7.67 4.60
C GLU A 55 -24.26 6.79 3.47
N SER A 56 -25.03 5.80 3.02
CA SER A 56 -24.69 4.90 1.91
C SER A 56 -24.39 5.65 0.60
N ASP A 57 -24.99 6.83 0.41
CA ASP A 57 -24.74 7.76 -0.70
C ASP A 57 -23.26 8.14 -0.85
N LEU A 58 -22.45 8.03 0.21
CA LEU A 58 -21.00 8.29 0.16
C LEU A 58 -20.31 7.42 -0.90
N VAL A 59 -20.74 6.18 -1.02
CA VAL A 59 -20.22 5.19 -1.97
C VAL A 59 -21.23 4.86 -3.07
N GLY A 60 -22.18 5.76 -3.33
CA GLY A 60 -23.20 5.54 -4.37
C GLY A 60 -24.20 4.43 -4.04
N GLY A 61 -24.28 3.98 -2.79
CA GLY A 61 -25.18 2.90 -2.37
C GLY A 61 -24.59 1.48 -2.45
N GLU A 62 -23.31 1.34 -2.82
CA GLU A 62 -22.62 0.03 -2.90
C GLU A 62 -22.54 -0.69 -1.54
N LEU A 63 -22.55 0.07 -0.43
CA LEU A 63 -22.57 -0.46 0.93
C LEU A 63 -23.85 -0.06 1.66
N GLU A 64 -24.51 -1.05 2.29
CA GLU A 64 -25.71 -0.81 3.10
C GLU A 64 -25.44 0.01 4.37
N LYS A 65 -24.26 -0.18 4.96
CA LYS A 65 -23.76 0.55 6.14
C LYS A 65 -22.38 1.07 5.84
N VAL A 66 -22.12 2.33 6.19
CA VAL A 66 -20.83 2.96 5.90
C VAL A 66 -20.23 3.57 7.15
N TRP A 67 -19.00 3.18 7.44
CA TRP A 67 -18.12 3.82 8.40
C TRP A 67 -16.98 4.49 7.65
N ALA A 68 -16.98 5.83 7.66
CA ALA A 68 -15.97 6.63 6.99
C ALA A 68 -14.75 6.83 7.89
N VAL A 69 -13.60 6.39 7.41
CA VAL A 69 -12.27 6.64 7.98
C VAL A 69 -11.54 7.60 7.04
N ARG A 70 -11.51 8.88 7.42
CA ARG A 70 -10.92 9.93 6.59
C ARG A 70 -9.43 10.05 6.85
N VAL A 71 -8.64 10.16 5.78
CA VAL A 71 -7.21 10.49 5.85
C VAL A 71 -7.01 11.95 5.48
N ALA A 72 -6.51 12.75 6.41
CA ALA A 72 -6.29 14.18 6.25
C ALA A 72 -4.81 14.53 6.39
N ALA A 73 -4.24 15.25 5.42
CA ALA A 73 -2.90 15.79 5.56
C ALA A 73 -2.85 16.85 6.68
N GLU A 74 -1.80 16.82 7.50
CA GLU A 74 -1.53 17.82 8.54
C GLU A 74 -0.59 18.95 8.07
N GLY A 75 -0.02 18.85 6.86
CA GLY A 75 0.97 19.77 6.30
C GLY A 75 0.68 20.23 4.85
N PRO A 76 1.71 20.69 4.08
CA PRO A 76 1.58 20.84 2.63
C PRO A 76 1.18 19.51 1.97
N LEU A 77 0.88 19.50 0.66
CA LEU A 77 0.40 18.31 -0.05
C LEU A 77 1.14 17.04 0.39
N PRO A 78 0.42 15.98 0.81
CA PRO A 78 1.04 14.80 1.41
C PRO A 78 2.05 14.16 0.45
N LEU A 79 3.15 13.67 1.01
CA LEU A 79 4.26 13.07 0.25
C LEU A 79 3.74 11.98 -0.71
N ASP A 80 4.01 12.10 -2.01
CA ASP A 80 3.78 11.04 -3.02
C ASP A 80 2.41 10.33 -2.96
N PHE A 81 1.32 11.07 -2.73
CA PHE A 81 -0.04 10.52 -2.62
C PHE A 81 -0.23 9.52 -1.46
N PHE A 82 0.58 9.63 -0.41
CA PHE A 82 0.52 8.74 0.76
C PHE A 82 -0.86 8.71 1.41
N ASP A 83 -1.56 9.84 1.49
CA ASP A 83 -2.93 9.92 2.00
C ASP A 83 -3.91 9.05 1.21
N ARG A 84 -3.77 9.04 -0.11
CA ARG A 84 -4.60 8.25 -1.02
C ARG A 84 -4.29 6.77 -0.88
N TYR A 85 -3.02 6.40 -0.93
CA TYR A 85 -2.61 5.02 -0.77
C TYR A 85 -2.99 4.47 0.61
N LEU A 86 -2.91 5.29 1.65
CA LEU A 86 -3.33 4.88 2.99
C LEU A 86 -4.84 4.60 3.04
N ALA A 87 -5.68 5.46 2.42
CA ALA A 87 -7.12 5.21 2.35
C ALA A 87 -7.47 3.95 1.54
N GLU A 88 -6.83 3.74 0.39
CA GLU A 88 -7.06 2.56 -0.46
C GLU A 88 -6.57 1.28 0.22
N GLY A 89 -5.38 1.29 0.83
CA GLY A 89 -4.83 0.12 1.54
C GLY A 89 -5.60 -0.25 2.81
N ILE A 90 -6.16 0.74 3.53
CA ILE A 90 -7.10 0.49 4.63
C ILE A 90 -8.39 -0.13 4.10
N ALA A 91 -8.97 0.43 3.04
CA ALA A 91 -10.19 -0.07 2.43
C ALA A 91 -10.04 -1.50 1.93
N PHE A 92 -8.94 -1.83 1.23
CA PHE A 92 -8.61 -3.19 0.80
C PHE A 92 -8.64 -4.19 1.96
N ARG A 93 -7.90 -3.90 3.03
CA ARG A 93 -7.74 -4.80 4.19
C ARG A 93 -9.00 -4.95 5.02
N LEU A 94 -9.91 -3.98 4.98
CA LEU A 94 -11.14 -3.95 5.76
C LEU A 94 -12.41 -4.13 4.91
N LYS A 95 -12.29 -4.68 3.69
CA LYS A 95 -13.41 -4.97 2.77
C LYS A 95 -14.26 -3.75 2.46
N GLY A 96 -13.62 -2.59 2.35
CA GLY A 96 -14.26 -1.31 2.08
C GLY A 96 -13.94 -0.78 0.70
N LEU A 97 -14.51 0.38 0.42
CA LEU A 97 -14.28 1.15 -0.80
C LEU A 97 -13.44 2.39 -0.47
N ALA A 98 -12.67 2.86 -1.43
CA ALA A 98 -11.96 4.13 -1.31
C ALA A 98 -12.77 5.23 -2.00
N VAL A 99 -12.91 6.38 -1.33
CA VAL A 99 -13.51 7.58 -1.90
C VAL A 99 -12.46 8.68 -1.95
N CYS A 100 -12.12 9.12 -3.16
CA CYS A 100 -11.16 10.19 -3.37
C CYS A 100 -11.66 11.13 -4.47
N ARG A 101 -11.69 12.44 -4.19
CA ARG A 101 -12.16 13.47 -5.13
C ARG A 101 -13.57 13.24 -5.71
N GLY A 102 -14.41 12.49 -5.00
CA GLY A 102 -15.77 12.16 -5.42
C GLY A 102 -15.86 10.92 -6.32
N GLU A 103 -14.73 10.26 -6.59
CA GLU A 103 -14.67 8.97 -7.25
C GLU A 103 -14.67 7.87 -6.18
N VAL A 104 -15.47 6.84 -6.42
CA VAL A 104 -15.51 5.62 -5.61
C VAL A 104 -14.70 4.57 -6.37
N CYS A 105 -13.78 3.93 -5.67
CA CYS A 105 -12.91 2.89 -6.21
C CYS A 105 -12.99 1.68 -5.28
N ASP A 106 -13.19 0.50 -5.84
CA ASP A 106 -12.93 -0.75 -5.13
C ASP A 106 -11.43 -1.07 -5.25
N PRO A 107 -10.66 -1.03 -4.14
CA PRO A 107 -9.26 -1.40 -4.15
C PRO A 107 -9.03 -2.89 -4.46
N ALA A 108 -10.04 -3.75 -4.53
CA ALA A 108 -9.89 -5.14 -4.94
C ALA A 108 -9.95 -5.32 -6.48
N ASP A 109 -10.56 -4.38 -7.21
CA ASP A 109 -10.81 -4.50 -8.67
C ASP A 109 -9.63 -4.10 -9.56
N ASP A 110 -8.63 -3.38 -9.02
CA ASP A 110 -7.47 -3.00 -9.81
C ASP A 110 -6.48 -4.17 -9.88
N GLU A 111 -6.30 -4.75 -11.07
CA GLU A 111 -5.43 -5.90 -11.32
C GLU A 111 -4.01 -5.50 -11.78
N THR A 112 -3.73 -4.21 -11.95
CA THR A 112 -2.58 -3.77 -12.77
C THR A 112 -1.26 -3.58 -12.03
N SER A 113 -1.25 -3.71 -10.70
CA SER A 113 -0.01 -3.55 -9.91
C SER A 113 0.18 -4.61 -8.84
N GLY A 114 1.26 -5.39 -9.00
CA GLY A 114 1.78 -6.34 -8.01
C GLY A 114 2.68 -5.69 -6.95
N PRO A 115 3.26 -6.50 -6.05
CA PRO A 115 4.15 -6.05 -4.97
C PRO A 115 5.50 -5.58 -5.52
N ALA A 116 6.26 -4.91 -4.66
CA ALA A 116 7.65 -4.54 -4.92
C ALA A 116 8.56 -4.98 -3.78
N VAL A 117 9.77 -5.44 -4.14
CA VAL A 117 10.84 -5.69 -3.16
C VAL A 117 11.75 -4.47 -3.13
N VAL A 118 11.79 -3.79 -1.99
CA VAL A 118 12.61 -2.59 -1.79
C VAL A 118 13.95 -2.97 -1.17
N LEU A 119 15.02 -2.47 -1.77
CA LEU A 119 16.40 -2.76 -1.41
C LEU A 119 17.15 -1.46 -1.07
N PRO A 120 18.07 -1.48 -0.09
CA PRO A 120 18.90 -0.33 0.26
C PRO A 120 19.94 0.01 -0.82
N VAL A 121 20.28 -0.95 -1.67
CA VAL A 121 21.26 -0.80 -2.74
C VAL A 121 20.72 -1.50 -3.99
N ARG A 122 21.01 -0.94 -5.16
CA ARG A 122 20.68 -1.59 -6.43
C ARG A 122 21.39 -2.95 -6.55
N PRO A 123 20.66 -4.05 -6.75
CA PRO A 123 21.27 -5.37 -6.89
C PRO A 123 21.98 -5.49 -8.25
N THR A 124 23.04 -6.27 -8.28
CA THR A 124 23.75 -6.66 -9.49
C THR A 124 23.06 -7.83 -10.18
N ALA A 125 23.34 -8.03 -11.48
CA ALA A 125 22.80 -9.18 -12.22
C ALA A 125 23.21 -10.52 -11.60
N ASP A 126 24.42 -10.63 -11.05
CA ASP A 126 24.92 -11.85 -10.39
C ASP A 126 24.16 -12.18 -9.09
N GLU A 127 23.70 -11.15 -8.35
CA GLU A 127 22.86 -11.33 -7.17
C GLU A 127 21.43 -11.76 -7.53
N LEU A 128 20.94 -11.36 -8.71
CA LEU A 128 19.61 -11.71 -9.22
C LEU A 128 19.57 -13.08 -9.92
N ALA A 129 20.65 -13.46 -10.62
CA ALA A 129 20.77 -14.66 -11.43
C ALA A 129 20.30 -15.99 -10.77
N PRO A 130 20.42 -16.19 -9.44
CA PRO A 130 19.90 -17.41 -8.80
C PRO A 130 18.36 -17.56 -8.87
N ARG A 131 17.63 -16.48 -9.14
CA ARG A 131 16.16 -16.43 -9.08
C ARG A 131 15.51 -15.79 -10.31
N LEU A 132 16.28 -15.02 -11.07
CA LEU A 132 15.79 -14.13 -12.11
C LEU A 132 16.69 -14.24 -13.34
N GLU A 133 16.06 -14.41 -14.50
CA GLU A 133 16.73 -14.43 -15.80
C GLU A 133 16.62 -13.04 -16.44
N PRO A 134 17.73 -12.42 -16.90
CA PRO A 134 17.69 -11.12 -17.53
C PRO A 134 16.93 -11.18 -18.86
N ASP A 135 16.17 -10.14 -19.16
CA ASP A 135 15.57 -9.93 -20.48
C ASP A 135 16.67 -9.57 -21.51
N GLU A 136 16.54 -10.09 -22.74
CA GLU A 136 17.54 -9.86 -23.79
C GLU A 136 17.52 -8.42 -24.34
N GLU A 137 16.40 -7.71 -24.20
CA GLU A 137 16.17 -6.38 -24.77
C GLU A 137 16.29 -5.25 -23.74
N ASP A 138 16.11 -5.55 -22.45
CA ASP A 138 16.13 -4.55 -21.36
C ASP A 138 16.85 -5.05 -20.11
N GLU A 139 18.04 -4.47 -19.84
CA GLU A 139 18.89 -4.81 -18.69
C GLU A 139 18.24 -4.55 -17.32
N ALA A 140 17.15 -3.78 -17.26
CA ALA A 140 16.39 -3.54 -16.03
C ALA A 140 15.26 -4.55 -15.83
N VAL A 141 14.96 -5.39 -16.83
CA VAL A 141 13.85 -6.35 -16.80
C VAL A 141 14.42 -7.75 -16.63
N PHE A 142 13.75 -8.51 -15.78
CA PHE A 142 14.05 -9.89 -15.48
C PHE A 142 12.77 -10.71 -15.46
N THR A 143 12.91 -12.03 -15.56
CA THR A 143 11.80 -12.96 -15.51
C THR A 143 12.08 -14.12 -14.56
N ALA A 144 11.01 -14.65 -13.95
CA ALA A 144 10.99 -15.90 -13.21
C ALA A 144 9.74 -16.67 -13.62
N GLY A 145 9.85 -17.47 -14.69
CA GLY A 145 8.70 -18.11 -15.31
C GLY A 145 7.75 -17.09 -15.93
N ASP A 146 6.54 -16.98 -15.39
CA ASP A 146 5.49 -16.03 -15.78
C ASP A 146 5.54 -14.71 -15.00
N ILE A 147 6.44 -14.59 -14.01
CA ILE A 147 6.62 -13.35 -13.25
C ILE A 147 7.62 -12.47 -13.99
N ARG A 148 7.20 -11.22 -14.27
CA ARG A 148 8.09 -10.16 -14.74
C ARG A 148 8.54 -9.32 -13.55
N ALA A 149 9.85 -9.10 -13.44
CA ALA A 149 10.47 -8.28 -12.42
C ALA A 149 11.19 -7.10 -13.08
N MET A 150 10.94 -5.88 -12.62
CA MET A 150 11.58 -4.68 -13.16
C MET A 150 12.35 -3.95 -12.06
N VAL A 151 13.65 -3.76 -12.26
CA VAL A 151 14.55 -3.09 -11.32
C VAL A 151 14.55 -1.59 -11.62
N VAL A 152 13.96 -0.80 -10.73
CA VAL A 152 13.84 0.65 -10.88
C VAL A 152 14.32 1.40 -9.65
N PRO A 153 14.85 2.63 -9.79
CA PRO A 153 15.04 3.51 -8.65
C PRO A 153 13.71 3.74 -7.93
N LEU A 154 13.67 3.58 -6.61
CA LEU A 154 12.45 3.80 -5.85
C LEU A 154 12.09 5.29 -5.89
N LYS A 155 10.93 5.59 -6.47
CA LYS A 155 10.39 6.95 -6.47
C LYS A 155 9.74 7.25 -5.11
N GLY A 156 10.29 8.24 -4.43
CA GLY A 156 9.83 8.62 -3.10
C GLY A 156 10.48 7.82 -1.99
N ARG A 157 9.94 7.97 -0.77
CA ARG A 157 10.39 7.25 0.42
C ARG A 157 9.17 6.84 1.24
N PRO A 158 8.53 5.69 0.93
CA PRO A 158 7.43 5.21 1.75
C PRO A 158 7.88 5.07 3.21
N PRO A 159 7.06 5.47 4.20
CA PRO A 159 7.44 5.32 5.60
C PRO A 159 7.70 3.86 6.00
N ALA A 160 7.04 2.90 5.34
CA ALA A 160 7.26 1.46 5.51
C ALA A 160 8.73 1.02 5.34
N VAL A 161 9.54 1.73 4.56
CA VAL A 161 10.94 1.36 4.27
C VAL A 161 11.96 2.14 5.10
N GLU A 162 11.53 2.88 6.11
CA GLU A 162 12.41 3.75 6.92
C GLU A 162 13.55 2.96 7.59
N GLU A 163 13.34 1.67 7.90
CA GLU A 163 14.38 0.80 8.48
C GLU A 163 15.54 0.50 7.52
N LEU A 164 15.33 0.63 6.21
CA LEU A 164 16.37 0.44 5.19
C LEU A 164 17.22 1.70 4.99
N VAL A 165 16.69 2.88 5.32
CA VAL A 165 17.30 4.19 5.03
C VAL A 165 18.71 4.34 5.60
N PRO A 166 19.03 3.90 6.83
CA PRO A 166 20.39 4.00 7.38
C PRO A 166 21.46 3.24 6.58
N PHE A 167 21.04 2.24 5.79
CA PHE A 167 21.92 1.40 4.99
C PHE A 167 21.90 1.77 3.50
N ALA A 168 21.00 2.68 3.10
CA ALA A 168 20.72 2.92 1.70
C ALA A 168 21.75 3.84 1.04
N THR A 169 22.35 3.37 -0.06
CA THR A 169 23.08 4.23 -1.00
C THR A 169 22.13 4.77 -2.07
N GLU A 170 21.23 3.91 -2.55
CA GLU A 170 20.14 4.20 -3.49
C GLU A 170 19.01 3.21 -3.23
N LEU A 171 17.86 3.69 -2.74
CA LEU A 171 16.67 2.85 -2.59
C LEU A 171 16.23 2.39 -3.98
N THR A 172 16.17 1.08 -4.17
CA THR A 172 15.78 0.43 -5.42
C THR A 172 14.54 -0.43 -5.17
N ALA A 173 13.62 -0.45 -6.12
CA ALA A 173 12.47 -1.35 -6.12
C ALA A 173 12.63 -2.40 -7.22
N ILE A 174 12.37 -3.65 -6.89
CA ILE A 174 12.09 -4.70 -7.86
C ILE A 174 10.57 -4.82 -7.94
N GLU A 175 9.97 -4.18 -8.94
CA GLU A 175 8.52 -4.20 -9.16
C GLU A 175 8.13 -5.52 -9.83
N LEU A 176 7.22 -6.25 -9.21
CA LEU A 176 6.77 -7.56 -9.70
C LEU A 176 5.41 -7.43 -10.39
N ARG A 177 5.26 -8.19 -11.47
CA ARG A 177 4.05 -8.28 -12.29
C ARG A 177 3.80 -9.73 -12.67
N GLY A 178 2.53 -10.15 -12.64
CA GLY A 178 2.07 -11.50 -12.93
C GLY A 178 0.57 -11.64 -12.62
N GLU A 179 -0.03 -12.76 -13.03
CA GLU A 179 -1.48 -12.99 -12.93
C GLU A 179 -1.91 -13.64 -11.60
N GLU A 180 -0.98 -14.19 -10.82
CA GLU A 180 -1.25 -14.95 -9.60
C GLU A 180 -0.74 -14.21 -8.34
N PRO A 181 -1.56 -13.42 -7.61
CA PRO A 181 -1.09 -12.61 -6.49
C PRO A 181 -0.43 -13.40 -5.36
N ALA A 182 -0.93 -14.59 -5.04
CA ALA A 182 -0.34 -15.44 -4.01
C ALA A 182 1.08 -15.91 -4.38
N LYS A 183 1.29 -16.23 -5.67
CA LYS A 183 2.59 -16.62 -6.21
C LYS A 183 3.55 -15.44 -6.25
N LEU A 184 3.06 -14.25 -6.64
CA LEU A 184 3.82 -13.00 -6.57
C LEU A 184 4.26 -12.69 -5.14
N GLY A 185 3.36 -12.81 -4.16
CA GLY A 185 3.68 -12.57 -2.76
C GLY A 185 4.73 -13.53 -2.22
N THR A 186 4.59 -14.83 -2.52
CA THR A 186 5.58 -15.84 -2.13
C THR A 186 6.95 -15.53 -2.72
N PHE A 187 7.01 -15.26 -4.03
CA PHE A 187 8.25 -14.93 -4.71
C PHE A 187 8.88 -13.62 -4.20
N ALA A 188 8.07 -12.60 -3.93
CA ALA A 188 8.53 -11.34 -3.37
C ALA A 188 9.19 -11.53 -2.00
N LEU A 189 8.58 -12.35 -1.13
CA LEU A 189 9.11 -12.67 0.19
C LEU A 189 10.44 -13.42 0.08
N GLU A 190 10.51 -14.46 -0.76
CA GLU A 190 11.75 -15.21 -1.03
C GLU A 190 12.87 -14.32 -1.58
N LEU A 191 12.53 -13.40 -2.48
CA LEU A 191 13.50 -12.47 -3.07
C LEU A 191 13.97 -11.44 -2.04
N SER A 192 13.08 -10.94 -1.19
CA SER A 192 13.43 -10.01 -0.11
C SER A 192 14.33 -10.66 0.94
N GLU A 193 14.08 -11.91 1.32
CA GLU A 193 14.95 -12.66 2.22
C GLU A 193 16.36 -12.83 1.61
N ALA A 194 16.43 -13.19 0.33
CA ALA A 194 17.69 -13.40 -0.36
C ALA A 194 18.54 -12.13 -0.50
N LEU A 195 17.89 -10.98 -0.70
CA LEU A 195 18.53 -9.70 -0.99
C LEU A 195 18.55 -8.75 0.22
N ASN A 196 18.09 -9.21 1.39
CA ASN A 196 17.92 -8.40 2.60
C ASN A 196 17.07 -7.14 2.36
N GLY A 197 15.96 -7.32 1.65
CA GLY A 197 14.98 -6.30 1.32
C GLY A 197 13.74 -6.30 2.19
N LEU A 198 12.80 -5.43 1.82
CA LEU A 198 11.46 -5.35 2.40
C LEU A 198 10.41 -5.45 1.29
N VAL A 199 9.35 -6.22 1.49
CA VAL A 199 8.24 -6.32 0.54
C VAL A 199 7.18 -5.29 0.88
N VAL A 200 6.74 -4.54 -0.13
CA VAL A 200 5.56 -3.69 -0.05
C VAL A 200 4.53 -4.06 -1.11
N ASP A 201 3.25 -3.88 -0.78
CA ASP A 201 2.18 -3.92 -1.76
C ASP A 201 2.16 -2.64 -2.62
N ARG A 202 1.22 -2.57 -3.56
CA ARG A 202 1.04 -1.42 -4.45
C ARG A 202 0.69 -0.11 -3.75
N TRP A 203 0.13 -0.18 -2.54
CA TRP A 203 -0.18 0.97 -1.69
C TRP A 203 0.97 1.29 -0.74
N ARG A 204 2.10 0.59 -0.89
CA ARG A 204 3.32 0.75 -0.10
C ARG A 204 3.17 0.29 1.36
N PHE A 205 2.20 -0.58 1.65
CA PHE A 205 2.09 -1.25 2.94
C PHE A 205 3.05 -2.43 2.95
N ARG A 206 3.74 -2.65 4.07
CA ARG A 206 4.54 -3.84 4.30
C ARG A 206 3.70 -5.10 4.13
N VAL A 207 4.29 -6.08 3.46
CA VAL A 207 3.74 -7.42 3.24
C VAL A 207 4.59 -8.38 4.05
N ASP A 208 3.97 -9.05 5.02
CA ASP A 208 4.65 -10.01 5.89
C ASP A 208 4.25 -11.46 5.53
N ALA A 209 3.14 -11.65 4.81
CA ALA A 209 2.69 -12.94 4.28
C ALA A 209 2.10 -12.78 2.87
N ALA A 210 2.16 -13.82 2.04
CA ALA A 210 1.67 -13.77 0.66
C ALA A 210 0.16 -13.48 0.59
N GLU A 211 -0.58 -13.91 1.60
CA GLU A 211 -2.02 -13.70 1.76
C GLU A 211 -2.38 -12.22 1.96
N ASP A 212 -1.43 -11.38 2.38
CA ASP A 212 -1.67 -9.93 2.54
C ASP A 212 -1.95 -9.23 1.20
N LEU A 213 -1.62 -9.87 0.07
CA LEU A 213 -1.90 -9.39 -1.28
C LEU A 213 -3.26 -9.83 -1.82
N LEU A 214 -3.97 -10.71 -1.11
CA LEU A 214 -5.26 -11.22 -1.54
C LEU A 214 -6.39 -10.39 -0.95
N PRO A 215 -7.49 -10.18 -1.71
CA PRO A 215 -8.70 -9.62 -1.14
C PRO A 215 -9.14 -10.46 0.07
N PRO A 216 -9.50 -9.84 1.20
CA PRO A 216 -9.88 -10.58 2.40
C PRO A 216 -11.14 -11.43 2.16
N ALA A 217 -11.07 -12.72 2.52
CA ALA A 217 -12.14 -13.71 2.38
C ALA A 217 -13.35 -13.42 3.27
#